data_AF-A0A2A6CBS3-F1
#
_entry.id   AF-A0A2A6CBS3-F1
#
_cell.length_a   1.000
_cell.length_b   1.000
_cell.length_c   1.000
_cell.angle_alpha   90.00
_cell.angle_beta   90.00
_cell.angle_gamma   90.00
#
_symmetry.space_group_name_H-M   'P 1'
#
loop_
_entity.id
_entity.type
_entity.pdbx_description
1 polymer ?
#
loop_
_entity_poly.entity_id
_entity_poly.type
_entity_poly.pdbx_seq_one_letter_code
_entity_poly.pdbx_strand_id
1 'polypeptide(L)'
;ELLNNNTKCTTAFPLSRKKLVFHADKPGSKVNKKEVVEAVTILETPPMVISGIVGYIDTPNGPRPFKTVFAEQLSEDFRRRMIKNWYVLYLDLAAFLYFSAQTPRFYLWVQKLLKHRNKKAHIMEVQLNGGSIADKVERAKERLEKQVLIDQVFAQDEMVDTIGVTRGKGFKGVTSRWHTKKLPRKTRKGLCKVSNVLCRFYWRVAFEKITLKFIDTSSKFGH
;
A
#
# COMPACT_ATOMS: atom_id res chain seq x y z
N GLU A 1 10.28 8.07 -21.40
CA GLU A 1 11.04 6.79 -21.28
C GLU A 1 11.81 6.60 -19.96
N LEU A 2 12.04 7.63 -19.13
CA LEU A 2 12.93 7.55 -17.95
C LEU A 2 12.34 6.96 -16.65
N LEU A 3 11.09 6.48 -16.64
CA LEU A 3 10.42 5.86 -15.47
C LEU A 3 9.82 4.47 -15.76
N ASN A 4 10.23 3.83 -16.86
CA ASN A 4 9.68 2.54 -17.30
C ASN A 4 10.24 1.30 -16.58
N ASN A 5 10.97 1.45 -15.47
CA ASN A 5 11.42 0.30 -14.70
C ASN A 5 11.03 0.43 -13.21
N ASN A 6 9.77 0.10 -12.96
CA ASN A 6 9.28 -0.87 -11.97
C ASN A 6 9.29 -0.62 -10.47
N THR A 7 9.28 0.61 -9.95
CA THR A 7 8.73 0.79 -8.60
C THR A 7 8.02 2.12 -8.48
N LYS A 8 6.72 2.04 -8.77
CA LYS A 8 5.77 3.15 -8.79
C LYS A 8 4.94 3.07 -7.52
N CYS A 9 5.30 3.79 -6.48
CA CYS A 9 4.42 3.96 -5.33
C CYS A 9 4.31 5.43 -4.95
N THR A 10 3.10 5.81 -4.58
CA THR A 10 2.75 7.14 -4.11
C THR A 10 1.91 7.01 -2.85
N THR A 11 1.95 8.03 -2.01
CA THR A 11 0.99 8.18 -0.93
C THR A 11 -0.15 9.05 -1.39
N ALA A 12 -1.37 8.62 -1.12
CA ALA A 12 -2.57 9.35 -1.50
C ALA A 12 -3.57 9.36 -0.35
N PHE A 13 -4.35 10.44 -0.26
CA PHE A 13 -5.41 10.61 0.72
C PHE A 13 -6.78 10.49 0.06
N PRO A 14 -7.68 9.62 0.54
CA PRO A 14 -9.00 9.48 -0.03
C PRO A 14 -9.84 10.74 0.26
N LEU A 15 -10.32 11.41 -0.78
CA LEU A 15 -11.18 12.59 -0.65
C LEU A 15 -12.66 12.22 -0.69
N SER A 16 -13.10 11.70 -1.84
CA SER A 16 -14.53 11.50 -2.11
C SER A 16 -14.76 10.37 -3.12
N ARG A 17 -16.01 9.89 -3.15
CA ARG A 17 -16.50 8.97 -4.17
C ARG A 17 -17.48 9.72 -5.07
N LYS A 18 -17.29 9.63 -6.38
CA LYS A 18 -18.18 10.20 -7.38
C LYS A 18 -18.62 9.11 -8.36
N LYS A 19 -19.57 9.45 -9.23
CA LYS A 19 -19.95 8.64 -10.38
C LYS A 19 -19.40 9.31 -11.63
N LEU A 20 -18.77 8.54 -12.49
CA LEU A 20 -18.31 8.96 -13.80
C LEU A 20 -19.25 8.36 -14.84
N VAL A 21 -19.64 9.15 -15.83
CA VAL A 21 -20.34 8.65 -17.02
C VAL A 21 -19.33 8.68 -18.17
N PHE A 22 -19.16 7.55 -18.85
CA PHE A 22 -18.30 7.46 -20.03
C PHE A 22 -18.86 6.49 -21.06
N HIS A 23 -18.45 6.66 -22.31
CA HIS A 23 -18.78 5.72 -23.39
C HIS A 23 -17.83 4.52 -23.32
N ALA A 24 -18.39 3.32 -23.22
CA ALA A 24 -17.59 2.10 -23.13
C ALA A 24 -17.26 1.53 -24.52
N ASP A 25 -15.97 1.49 -24.85
CA ASP A 25 -15.44 0.84 -26.05
C ASP A 25 -14.82 -0.51 -25.69
N LYS A 26 -15.68 -1.53 -25.57
CA LYS A 26 -15.30 -2.91 -25.21
C LYS A 26 -15.97 -3.87 -26.20
N PRO A 27 -15.32 -4.24 -27.32
CA PRO A 27 -15.92 -5.10 -28.34
C PRO A 27 -16.31 -6.47 -27.75
N GLY A 28 -17.48 -6.97 -28.13
CA GLY A 28 -18.04 -8.23 -27.62
C GLY A 28 -18.81 -8.12 -26.29
N SER A 29 -18.81 -6.96 -25.63
CA SER A 29 -19.60 -6.73 -24.40
C SER A 29 -20.99 -6.15 -24.70
N LYS A 30 -22.00 -6.47 -23.88
CA LYS A 30 -23.37 -5.92 -23.99
C LYS A 30 -23.44 -4.40 -23.82
N VAL A 31 -22.39 -3.82 -23.22
CA VAL A 31 -22.24 -2.40 -22.88
C VAL A 31 -21.43 -1.62 -23.93
N ASN A 32 -20.98 -2.28 -25.00
CA ASN A 32 -20.20 -1.63 -26.06
C ASN A 32 -21.00 -0.48 -26.71
N LYS A 33 -20.37 0.67 -26.90
CA LYS A 33 -20.95 1.90 -27.47
C LYS A 33 -22.18 2.43 -26.72
N LYS A 34 -22.33 2.07 -25.44
CA LYS A 34 -23.35 2.62 -24.54
C LYS A 34 -22.70 3.45 -23.46
N GLU A 35 -23.47 4.38 -22.91
CA GLU A 35 -23.07 5.11 -21.72
C GLU A 35 -23.12 4.18 -20.50
N VAL A 36 -22.03 4.16 -19.75
CA VAL A 36 -21.90 3.39 -18.52
C VAL A 36 -21.60 4.36 -17.38
N VAL A 37 -22.24 4.11 -16.24
CA VAL A 37 -22.02 4.87 -15.00
C VAL A 37 -21.21 4.00 -14.05
N GLU A 38 -19.98 4.39 -13.76
CA GLU A 38 -19.10 3.70 -12.80
C GLU A 38 -18.77 4.57 -11.60
N ALA A 39 -18.58 3.93 -10.44
CA ALA A 39 -18.17 4.62 -9.22
C ALA A 39 -16.65 4.81 -9.19
N VAL A 40 -16.20 6.05 -9.02
CA VAL A 40 -14.78 6.42 -8.99
C VAL A 40 -14.42 7.03 -7.63
N THR A 41 -13.27 6.64 -7.10
CA THR A 41 -12.66 7.25 -5.91
C THR A 41 -11.64 8.30 -6.32
N ILE A 42 -11.81 9.53 -5.85
CA ILE A 42 -10.83 10.61 -6.04
C ILE A 42 -9.84 10.55 -4.89
N LEU A 43 -8.57 10.41 -5.23
CA LEU A 43 -7.46 10.42 -4.29
C LEU A 43 -6.66 11.71 -4.47
N GLU A 44 -6.40 12.42 -3.38
CA GLU A 44 -5.49 13.57 -3.37
C GLU A 44 -4.06 13.09 -3.18
N THR A 45 -3.18 13.58 -4.03
CA THR A 45 -1.78 13.20 -4.07
C THR A 45 -0.93 14.47 -4.02
N PRO A 46 -0.50 14.93 -2.84
CA PRO A 46 0.41 16.05 -2.75
C PRO A 46 1.81 15.62 -3.25
N PRO A 47 2.61 16.55 -3.81
CA PRO A 47 3.98 16.27 -4.22
C PRO A 47 4.81 15.69 -3.09
N MET A 48 5.63 14.69 -3.40
CA MET A 48 6.50 14.03 -2.43
C MET A 48 7.94 14.51 -2.59
N VAL A 49 8.68 14.59 -1.49
CA VAL A 49 10.08 15.02 -1.47
C VAL A 49 10.94 13.81 -1.12
N ILE A 50 12.05 13.61 -1.82
CA ILE A 50 13.02 12.57 -1.48
C ILE A 50 13.98 13.12 -0.43
N SER A 51 14.05 12.50 0.75
CA SER A 51 14.86 12.99 1.88
C SER A 51 16.03 12.09 2.26
N GLY A 52 16.14 10.90 1.67
CA GLY A 52 17.27 10.01 1.92
C GLY A 52 17.26 8.77 1.06
N ILE A 53 18.30 7.96 1.19
CA ILE A 53 18.53 6.71 0.46
C ILE A 53 18.88 5.63 1.48
N VAL A 54 18.36 4.42 1.28
CA VAL A 54 18.63 3.25 2.13
C VAL A 54 19.27 2.15 1.29
N GLY A 55 20.47 1.73 1.70
CA GLY A 55 21.16 0.57 1.13
C GLY A 55 20.77 -0.71 1.86
N TYR A 56 20.58 -1.81 1.11
CA TYR A 56 20.29 -3.13 1.66
C TYR A 56 21.33 -4.15 1.23
N ILE A 57 21.64 -5.08 2.13
CA ILE A 57 22.48 -6.25 1.85
C ILE A 57 21.64 -7.50 2.01
N ASP A 58 21.73 -8.41 1.05
CA ASP A 58 21.12 -9.73 1.15
C ASP A 58 21.95 -10.59 2.11
N THR A 59 21.33 -11.00 3.21
CA THR A 59 21.86 -12.01 4.13
C THR A 59 21.09 -13.31 3.95
N PRO A 60 21.62 -14.48 4.37
CA PRO A 60 20.87 -15.74 4.28
C PRO A 60 19.50 -15.70 5.00
N ASN A 61 19.34 -14.80 5.99
CA ASN A 61 18.08 -14.61 6.73
C ASN A 61 17.16 -13.54 6.09
N GLY A 62 17.55 -12.95 4.96
CA GLY A 62 16.81 -11.91 4.25
C GLY A 62 17.59 -10.60 4.08
N PRO A 63 16.99 -9.60 3.42
CA PRO A 63 17.63 -8.30 3.20
C PRO A 63 17.69 -7.51 4.51
N ARG A 64 18.89 -7.07 4.91
CA ARG A 64 19.10 -6.19 6.06
C ARG A 64 19.47 -4.77 5.60
N PRO A 65 19.03 -3.71 6.30
CA PRO A 65 19.51 -2.36 6.01
C PRO A 65 20.99 -2.26 6.37
N PHE A 66 21.79 -1.73 5.46
CA PHE A 66 23.22 -1.53 5.65
C PHE A 66 23.50 -0.13 6.21
N LYS A 67 23.15 0.90 5.45
CA LYS A 67 23.31 2.30 5.86
C LYS A 67 22.22 3.16 5.21
N THR A 68 21.79 4.17 5.97
CA THR A 68 20.88 5.22 5.50
C THR A 68 21.67 6.50 5.30
N VAL A 69 21.50 7.13 4.14
CA VAL A 69 22.11 8.43 3.82
C VAL A 69 20.99 9.44 3.73
N PHE A 70 21.03 10.48 4.56
CA PHE A 70 20.04 11.55 4.55
C PHE A 70 20.52 12.76 3.75
N ALA A 71 19.56 13.52 3.23
CA ALA A 71 19.79 14.83 2.65
C ALA A 71 20.21 15.85 3.74
N GLU A 72 20.87 16.93 3.32
CA GLU A 72 21.31 17.98 4.23
C GLU A 72 20.13 18.80 4.74
N GLN A 73 19.21 19.16 3.84
CA GLN A 73 18.03 19.95 4.17
C GLN A 73 16.80 19.08 4.43
N LEU A 74 16.64 18.68 5.69
CA LEU A 74 15.44 17.97 6.16
C LEU A 74 14.37 18.93 6.67
N SER A 75 13.15 18.80 6.13
CA SER A 75 11.96 19.55 6.59
C SER A 75 11.60 19.27 8.07
N GLU A 76 10.99 20.24 8.74
CA GLU A 76 10.60 20.09 10.15
C GLU A 76 9.58 18.97 10.36
N ASP A 77 8.63 18.80 9.42
CA ASP A 77 7.61 17.76 9.49
C ASP A 77 8.18 16.34 9.39
N PHE A 78 9.31 16.19 8.71
CA PHE A 78 10.10 14.96 8.68
C PHE A 78 10.79 14.71 10.02
N ARG A 79 11.44 15.75 10.58
CA ARG A 79 12.11 15.67 11.89
C ARG A 79 11.13 15.28 13.00
N ARG A 80 9.88 15.74 12.95
CA ARG A 80 8.82 15.38 13.92
C ARG A 80 8.49 13.88 13.96
N ARG A 81 8.78 13.11 12.90
CA ARG A 81 8.64 11.66 12.91
C ARG A 81 9.87 10.95 13.51
N MET A 82 11.04 11.56 13.39
CA MET A 82 12.34 10.96 13.74
C MET A 82 12.69 11.02 15.25
N ILE A 83 11.85 11.55 16.13
CA ILE A 83 12.22 11.82 17.53
C ILE A 83 11.71 10.76 18.53
N LYS A 84 12.69 10.10 19.18
CA LYS A 84 12.74 9.83 20.65
C LYS A 84 14.17 9.67 21.20
N ASN A 85 15.18 9.41 20.36
CA ASN A 85 16.60 9.54 20.70
C ASN A 85 17.37 9.79 19.39
N TRP A 86 17.97 10.96 19.25
CA TRP A 86 18.61 11.39 18.01
C TRP A 86 20.06 11.74 18.30
N TYR A 87 20.95 10.78 18.09
CA TYR A 87 22.38 11.04 17.95
C TYR A 87 22.68 11.05 16.46
N VAL A 88 23.08 12.22 15.95
CA VAL A 88 23.50 12.40 14.56
C VAL A 88 24.93 11.86 14.43
N LEU A 89 25.14 10.86 13.58
CA LEU A 89 26.44 10.66 12.96
C LEU A 89 26.41 11.40 11.62
N TYR A 90 27.26 12.42 11.53
CA TYR A 90 27.44 13.26 10.36
C TYR A 90 28.05 12.45 9.19
N LEU A 91 27.89 13.01 7.99
CA LEU A 91 28.32 12.53 6.67
C LEU A 91 29.65 11.75 6.66
N ASP A 92 29.60 10.41 6.54
CA ASP A 92 30.75 9.64 6.08
C ASP A 92 30.74 9.55 4.55
N LEU A 93 31.43 10.47 3.87
CA LEU A 93 31.74 10.34 2.44
C LEU A 93 32.54 9.06 2.14
N ALA A 94 33.28 8.52 3.12
CA ALA A 94 34.04 7.28 3.02
C ALA A 94 33.16 6.01 2.89
N ALA A 95 31.94 6.02 3.45
CA ALA A 95 31.02 4.88 3.32
C ALA A 95 30.39 4.78 1.91
N PHE A 96 30.43 5.87 1.14
CA PHE A 96 29.92 5.93 -0.24
C PHE A 96 30.84 5.20 -1.23
N LEU A 97 32.16 5.19 -0.97
CA LEU A 97 33.14 4.46 -1.80
C LEU A 97 33.06 2.93 -1.61
N TYR A 98 32.60 2.45 -0.45
CA TYR A 98 32.31 1.03 -0.20
C TYR A 98 30.89 0.59 -0.63
N PHE A 99 30.04 1.54 -1.04
CA PHE A 99 28.65 1.31 -1.45
C PHE A 99 28.52 0.77 -2.88
N SER A 100 29.62 0.78 -3.65
CA SER A 100 29.68 0.31 -5.04
C SER A 100 29.50 -1.20 -5.19
N ALA A 101 29.46 -1.98 -4.09
CA ALA A 101 29.49 -3.44 -4.14
C ALA A 101 28.17 -4.16 -3.81
N GLN A 102 27.14 -3.55 -3.21
CA GLN A 102 25.91 -4.28 -2.84
C GLN A 102 24.65 -3.40 -2.74
N THR A 103 23.53 -4.01 -3.13
CA THR A 103 22.30 -3.42 -3.70
C THR A 103 21.65 -2.23 -2.96
N PRO A 104 21.66 -1.01 -3.51
CA PRO A 104 20.74 0.04 -3.09
C PRO A 104 19.35 -0.31 -3.57
N ARG A 105 18.43 -0.51 -2.62
CA ARG A 105 17.06 -0.84 -2.99
C ARG A 105 16.10 0.31 -2.79
N PHE A 106 16.28 1.28 -1.89
CA PHE A 106 15.16 2.19 -1.56
C PHE A 106 15.52 3.68 -1.43
N TYR A 107 14.62 4.54 -1.90
CA TYR A 107 14.49 5.94 -1.51
C TYR A 107 13.67 6.07 -0.23
N LEU A 108 13.99 7.07 0.59
CA LEU A 108 13.11 7.54 1.64
C LEU A 108 12.29 8.72 1.14
N TRP A 109 11.02 8.46 0.84
CA TRP A 109 10.08 9.49 0.41
C TRP A 109 9.40 10.09 1.63
N VAL A 110 9.34 11.41 1.63
CA VAL A 110 8.69 12.21 2.64
C VAL A 110 7.61 13.00 1.95
N GLN A 111 6.37 12.67 2.28
CA GLN A 111 5.26 13.43 1.76
C GLN A 111 5.14 14.75 2.51
N LYS A 112 5.08 15.85 1.77
CA LYS A 112 4.69 17.15 2.32
C LYS A 112 3.23 17.06 2.77
N LEU A 113 2.97 17.45 4.01
CA LEU A 113 1.64 17.34 4.58
C LEU A 113 0.66 18.29 3.91
N LEU A 114 -0.49 17.75 3.53
CA LEU A 114 -1.71 18.54 3.31
C LEU A 114 -2.18 19.17 4.62
N LYS A 115 -3.14 20.09 4.56
CA LYS A 115 -3.78 20.76 5.71
C LYS A 115 -4.63 19.80 6.57
N HIS A 116 -4.07 18.67 6.97
CA HIS A 116 -4.64 17.75 7.94
C HIS A 116 -4.16 18.10 9.35
N ARG A 117 -4.91 17.66 10.36
CA ARG A 117 -4.56 17.85 11.77
C ARG A 117 -3.21 17.23 12.15
N ASN A 118 -2.81 16.17 11.43
CA ASN A 118 -1.54 15.50 11.69
C ASN A 118 -0.38 16.30 11.08
N LYS A 119 0.58 16.67 11.93
CA LYS A 119 1.77 17.44 11.56
C LYS A 119 3.02 16.58 11.33
N LYS A 120 2.88 15.24 11.40
CA LYS A 120 4.00 14.29 11.19
C LYS A 120 3.98 13.76 9.76
N ALA A 121 5.02 14.06 8.98
CA ALA A 121 5.09 13.65 7.57
C ALA A 121 5.09 12.14 7.40
N HIS A 122 4.47 11.61 6.35
CA HIS A 122 4.51 10.18 6.02
C HIS A 122 5.82 9.81 5.33
N ILE A 123 6.55 8.89 5.96
CA ILE A 123 7.80 8.31 5.46
C ILE A 123 7.48 6.95 4.87
N MET A 124 7.95 6.72 3.65
CA MET A 124 7.90 5.41 2.98
C MET A 124 9.22 5.13 2.28
N GLU A 125 9.56 3.85 2.22
CA GLU A 125 10.66 3.36 1.43
C GLU A 125 10.15 2.93 0.06
N VAL A 126 10.68 3.55 -0.99
CA VAL A 126 10.28 3.27 -2.37
C VAL A 126 11.43 2.62 -3.08
N GLN A 127 11.24 1.41 -3.59
CA GLN A 127 12.33 0.72 -4.24
C GLN A 127 12.77 1.43 -5.54
N LEU A 128 14.01 1.23 -5.97
CA LEU A 128 14.52 1.67 -7.27
C LEU A 128 14.75 0.47 -8.18
N ASN A 129 14.00 0.40 -9.27
CA ASN A 129 14.09 -0.69 -10.24
C ASN A 129 14.72 -0.25 -11.57
N GLY A 130 15.36 -1.20 -12.25
CA GLY A 130 16.11 -1.01 -13.51
C GLY A 130 17.56 -0.50 -13.34
N GLY A 131 18.36 -0.68 -14.40
CA GLY A 131 19.75 -0.18 -14.49
C GLY A 131 20.78 -0.97 -13.68
N SER A 132 22.04 -0.54 -13.79
CA SER A 132 23.12 -1.02 -12.93
C SER A 132 23.02 -0.40 -11.54
N ILE A 133 23.74 -0.97 -10.56
CA ILE A 133 23.76 -0.44 -9.19
C ILE A 133 24.31 1.00 -9.16
N ALA A 134 25.34 1.30 -9.96
CA ALA A 134 25.94 2.62 -10.04
C ALA A 134 24.93 3.67 -10.53
N ASP A 135 24.19 3.36 -11.59
CA ASP A 135 23.19 4.27 -12.17
C ASP A 135 22.07 4.57 -11.17
N LYS A 136 21.68 3.59 -10.35
CA LYS A 136 20.69 3.79 -9.29
C LYS A 136 21.18 4.79 -8.25
N VAL A 137 22.45 4.71 -7.86
CA VAL A 137 23.05 5.62 -6.87
C VAL A 137 23.11 7.04 -7.42
N GLU A 138 23.58 7.20 -8.66
CA GLU A 138 23.67 8.50 -9.32
C GLU A 138 22.29 9.13 -9.49
N ARG A 139 21.33 8.37 -10.03
CA ARG A 139 19.93 8.79 -10.13
C ARG A 139 19.32 9.14 -8.78
N ALA A 140 19.71 8.41 -7.73
CA ALA A 140 19.22 8.70 -6.40
C ALA A 140 19.77 10.02 -5.88
N LYS A 141 21.06 10.26 -6.06
CA LYS A 141 21.76 11.49 -5.68
C LYS A 141 21.19 12.72 -6.41
N GLU A 142 20.95 12.61 -7.71
CA GLU A 142 20.38 13.71 -8.51
C GLU A 142 18.97 14.13 -8.07
N ARG A 143 18.20 13.20 -7.51
CA ARG A 143 16.81 13.40 -7.10
C ARG A 143 16.65 13.70 -5.61
N LEU A 144 17.73 13.72 -4.84
CA LEU A 144 17.71 14.17 -3.45
C LEU A 144 17.15 15.60 -3.36
N GLU A 145 16.32 15.87 -2.36
CA GLU A 145 15.70 17.16 -2.06
C GLU A 145 14.72 17.69 -3.14
N LYS A 146 14.61 17.02 -4.29
CA LYS A 146 13.66 17.38 -5.35
C LYS A 146 12.27 16.82 -5.08
N GLN A 147 11.28 17.54 -5.60
CA GLN A 147 9.89 17.13 -5.56
C GLN A 147 9.58 16.15 -6.71
N VAL A 148 8.84 15.10 -6.40
CA VAL A 148 8.32 14.14 -7.38
C VAL A 148 6.81 14.31 -7.50
N LEU A 149 6.37 14.56 -8.72
CA LEU A 149 4.96 14.68 -9.11
C LEU A 149 4.41 13.30 -9.53
N ILE A 150 3.09 13.12 -9.42
CA ILE A 150 2.41 11.86 -9.79
C ILE A 150 2.55 11.56 -11.27
N ASP A 151 2.51 12.58 -12.11
CA ASP A 151 2.59 12.45 -13.57
C ASP A 151 3.91 11.82 -14.02
N GLN A 152 4.95 11.92 -13.20
CA GLN A 152 6.21 11.24 -13.45
C GLN A 152 6.11 9.74 -13.09
N VAL A 153 5.32 9.40 -12.07
CA VAL A 153 5.26 8.05 -11.51
C VAL A 153 4.23 7.17 -12.23
N PHE A 154 3.03 7.68 -12.49
CA PHE A 154 1.92 6.92 -13.08
C PHE A 154 1.51 7.49 -14.43
N ALA A 155 1.15 6.59 -15.35
CA ALA A 155 0.54 6.98 -16.62
C ALA A 155 -1.00 6.93 -16.51
N GLN A 156 -1.68 7.64 -17.42
CA GLN A 156 -3.13 7.52 -17.57
C GLN A 156 -3.51 6.10 -18.02
N ASP A 157 -4.64 5.59 -17.52
CA ASP A 157 -5.18 4.25 -17.79
C ASP A 157 -4.26 3.08 -17.40
N GLU A 158 -3.28 3.34 -16.52
CA GLU A 158 -2.46 2.30 -15.90
C GLU A 158 -3.24 1.56 -14.80
N MET A 159 -3.05 0.24 -14.72
CA MET A 159 -3.58 -0.57 -13.63
C MET A 159 -2.76 -0.32 -12.36
N VAL A 160 -3.42 0.19 -11.32
CA VAL A 160 -2.77 0.57 -10.05
C VAL A 160 -3.28 -0.29 -8.91
N ASP A 161 -2.35 -0.74 -8.07
CA ASP A 161 -2.67 -1.40 -6.80
C ASP A 161 -2.81 -0.38 -5.66
N THR A 162 -3.85 -0.56 -4.84
CA THR A 162 -4.08 0.29 -3.67
C THR A 162 -3.80 -0.47 -2.38
N ILE A 163 -2.83 0.00 -1.60
CA ILE A 163 -2.53 -0.53 -0.26
C ILE A 163 -3.06 0.46 0.77
N GLY A 164 -3.85 -0.03 1.74
CA GLY A 164 -4.42 0.83 2.76
C GLY A 164 -5.01 0.05 3.93
N VAL A 165 -5.30 0.78 5.00
CA VAL A 165 -5.93 0.21 6.20
C VAL A 165 -7.44 0.36 6.09
N THR A 166 -8.16 -0.75 6.23
CA THR A 166 -9.64 -0.74 6.23
C THR A 166 -10.20 0.03 7.43
N ARG A 167 -11.42 0.56 7.29
CA ARG A 167 -12.11 1.25 8.41
C ARG A 167 -12.35 0.25 9.55
N GLY A 168 -11.76 0.51 10.71
CA GLY A 168 -11.96 -0.29 11.91
C GLY A 168 -13.42 -0.24 12.38
N LYS A 169 -14.05 -1.41 12.53
CA LYS A 169 -15.45 -1.52 12.98
C LYS A 169 -15.60 -1.95 14.45
N GLY A 170 -14.51 -1.97 15.21
CA GLY A 170 -14.48 -2.40 16.62
C GLY A 170 -14.75 -3.90 16.82
N PHE A 171 -15.17 -4.28 18.02
CA PHE A 171 -15.57 -5.65 18.33
C PHE A 171 -16.84 -6.04 17.55
N LYS A 172 -16.77 -7.14 16.81
CA LYS A 172 -17.88 -7.64 15.98
C LYS A 172 -18.25 -9.06 16.36
N GLY A 173 -19.56 -9.31 16.49
CA GLY A 173 -20.10 -10.66 16.64
C GLY A 173 -19.90 -11.50 15.37
N VAL A 174 -19.95 -12.83 15.53
CA VAL A 174 -19.60 -13.81 14.49
C VAL A 174 -20.40 -13.59 13.21
N THR A 175 -21.71 -13.37 13.30
CA THR A 175 -22.58 -13.12 12.14
C THR A 175 -22.13 -11.91 11.33
N SER A 176 -21.77 -10.80 11.98
CA SER A 176 -21.33 -9.58 11.28
C SER A 176 -19.89 -9.63 10.79
N ARG A 177 -19.06 -10.51 11.37
CA ARG A 177 -17.64 -10.63 11.06
C ARG A 177 -17.39 -11.64 9.94
N TRP A 178 -18.07 -12.77 10.01
CA TRP A 178 -17.88 -13.93 9.14
C TRP A 178 -19.09 -14.20 8.24
N HIS A 179 -20.13 -13.38 8.31
CA HIS A 179 -21.34 -13.50 7.50
C HIS A 179 -22.06 -14.86 7.66
N THR A 180 -21.97 -15.46 8.85
CA THR A 180 -22.66 -16.74 9.12
C THR A 180 -24.17 -16.57 9.08
N LYS A 181 -24.89 -17.61 8.65
CA LYS A 181 -26.36 -17.62 8.71
C LYS A 181 -26.83 -17.44 10.16
N LYS A 182 -27.80 -16.55 10.39
CA LYS A 182 -28.44 -16.37 11.69
C LYS A 182 -29.24 -17.62 12.05
N LEU A 183 -29.26 -17.96 13.34
CA LEU A 183 -30.07 -19.08 13.82
C LEU A 183 -31.57 -18.72 13.82
N PRO A 184 -32.46 -19.74 13.86
CA PRO A 184 -33.90 -19.50 13.94
C PRO A 184 -34.28 -18.58 15.10
N ARG A 185 -35.32 -17.77 14.92
CA ARG A 185 -35.75 -16.76 15.91
C ARG A 185 -36.00 -17.34 17.31
N LYS A 186 -36.43 -18.61 17.41
CA LYS A 186 -36.81 -19.28 18.67
C LYS A 186 -35.65 -19.96 19.41
N THR A 187 -34.39 -19.60 19.14
CA THR A 187 -33.25 -20.12 19.92
C THR A 187 -33.15 -19.46 21.31
N ARG A 188 -33.03 -20.27 22.36
CA ARG A 188 -32.94 -19.79 23.77
C ARG A 188 -31.75 -18.89 24.05
N LYS A 189 -30.57 -19.18 23.48
CA LYS A 189 -29.30 -18.47 23.80
C LYS A 189 -28.96 -17.34 22.81
N GLY A 190 -29.93 -16.91 22.00
CA GLY A 190 -29.75 -15.85 21.00
C GLY A 190 -29.35 -16.35 19.61
N LEU A 191 -29.67 -15.54 18.60
CA LEU A 191 -29.68 -15.94 17.20
C LEU A 191 -28.41 -15.57 16.39
N CYS A 192 -27.60 -14.64 16.90
CA CYS A 192 -26.36 -14.17 16.24
C CYS A 192 -25.12 -14.95 16.72
N LYS A 193 -25.23 -16.27 16.79
CA LYS A 193 -24.19 -17.20 17.24
C LYS A 193 -24.00 -18.33 16.24
N VAL A 194 -22.86 -19.00 16.31
CA VAL A 194 -22.67 -20.29 15.60
C VAL A 194 -23.29 -21.38 16.46
N SER A 195 -24.03 -22.31 15.83
CA SER A 195 -24.74 -23.38 16.53
C SER A 195 -23.78 -24.39 17.14
N ASN A 196 -22.89 -24.96 16.31
CA ASN A 196 -21.88 -25.90 16.75
C ASN A 196 -20.51 -25.44 16.26
N VAL A 197 -19.54 -25.41 17.17
CA VAL A 197 -18.18 -24.93 16.92
C VAL A 197 -17.21 -26.10 16.75
N LEU A 198 -17.60 -27.31 17.16
CA LEU A 198 -16.71 -28.46 17.27
C LEU A 198 -17.41 -29.78 16.90
N CYS A 199 -16.63 -30.69 16.32
CA CYS A 199 -16.97 -32.11 16.28
C CYS A 199 -16.37 -32.81 17.52
N ARG A 200 -17.08 -33.77 18.10
CA ARG A 200 -16.77 -34.41 19.40
C ARG A 200 -15.37 -35.03 19.50
N PHE A 201 -14.74 -35.34 18.36
CA PHE A 201 -13.42 -35.97 18.30
C PHE A 201 -12.24 -35.02 18.49
N TYR A 202 -12.44 -33.70 18.37
CA TYR A 202 -11.37 -32.72 18.51
C TYR A 202 -11.47 -32.00 19.86
N TRP A 203 -10.45 -32.17 20.70
CA TRP A 203 -10.35 -31.55 22.03
C TRP A 203 -9.98 -30.05 22.00
N ARG A 204 -9.75 -29.49 20.81
CA ARG A 204 -9.38 -28.08 20.60
C ARG A 204 -10.21 -27.50 19.46
N VAL A 205 -10.65 -26.24 19.61
CA VAL A 205 -11.29 -25.49 18.52
C VAL A 205 -10.30 -25.41 17.36
N ALA A 206 -10.70 -25.92 16.20
CA ALA A 206 -9.86 -25.89 15.01
C ALA A 206 -9.75 -24.43 14.52
N PHE A 207 -8.51 -23.95 14.35
CA PHE A 207 -8.24 -22.74 13.57
C PHE A 207 -8.29 -23.09 12.07
N GLU A 208 -9.38 -23.73 11.63
CA GLU A 208 -9.55 -24.03 10.21
C GLU A 208 -9.67 -22.71 9.45
N LYS A 209 -8.80 -22.58 8.45
CA LYS A 209 -8.92 -21.60 7.38
C LYS A 209 -10.22 -21.95 6.65
N ILE A 210 -11.32 -21.27 6.96
CA ILE A 210 -12.62 -21.51 6.31
C ILE A 210 -12.45 -21.14 4.83
N THR A 211 -12.09 -22.11 3.99
CA THR A 211 -12.19 -21.97 2.55
C THR A 211 -13.69 -21.98 2.23
N LEU A 212 -14.28 -20.80 2.20
CA LEU A 212 -15.62 -20.62 1.65
C LEU A 212 -15.55 -21.04 0.18
N LYS A 213 -15.96 -22.27 -0.13
CA LYS A 213 -16.32 -22.63 -1.50
C LYS A 213 -17.50 -21.73 -1.85
N PHE A 214 -17.26 -20.72 -2.67
CA PHE A 214 -18.31 -19.92 -3.27
C PHE A 214 -19.11 -20.87 -4.17
N ILE A 215 -20.18 -21.46 -3.62
CA ILE A 215 -21.13 -22.20 -4.43
C ILE A 215 -21.97 -21.12 -5.10
N ASP A 216 -21.57 -20.78 -6.32
CA ASP A 216 -22.33 -19.90 -7.19
C ASP A 216 -23.65 -20.62 -7.51
N THR A 217 -24.73 -20.30 -6.81
CA THR A 217 -26.07 -20.88 -7.07
C THR A 217 -26.73 -20.26 -8.31
N SER A 218 -25.97 -19.60 -9.19
CA SER A 218 -26.46 -18.98 -10.41
C SER A 218 -26.85 -19.96 -11.53
N SER A 219 -26.77 -21.28 -11.32
CA SER A 219 -27.11 -22.28 -12.36
C SER A 219 -28.40 -23.10 -12.15
N LYS A 220 -29.31 -22.72 -11.24
CA LYS A 220 -30.63 -23.40 -11.11
C LYS A 220 -31.85 -22.49 -11.24
N PHE A 221 -31.75 -21.47 -12.08
CA PHE A 221 -32.93 -20.83 -12.68
C PHE A 221 -32.74 -20.81 -14.20
N GLY A 222 -33.30 -21.81 -14.87
CA GLY A 222 -33.25 -21.93 -16.32
C GLY A 222 -33.79 -23.28 -16.81
N HIS A 223 -35.05 -23.24 -17.25
CA HIS A 223 -35.94 -24.32 -17.75
C HIS A 223 -36.64 -25.17 -16.69
#